data_AF-D8PV76-F1
#
_entry.id   AF-D8PV76-F1
#
_cell.length_a   1.000
_cell.length_b   1.000
_cell.length_c   1.000
_cell.angle_alpha   90.00
_cell.angle_beta   90.00
_cell.angle_gamma   90.00
#
_symmetry.space_group_name_H-M   'P 1'
#
loop_
_entity.id
_entity.type
_entity.pdbx_description
1 polymer ?
#
loop_
_entity_poly.entity_id
_entity_poly.type
_entity_poly.pdbx_seq_one_letter_code
_entity_poly.pdbx_strand_id
1 'polypeptide(L)'
;MAAPPTCSLESAIQSGSGVLSNFGQEPPPHMHKPIDLGTLRVPQYSDHDVVSPLHLRVLRNDLANHWWLEWPVGTCESHHVSRVNDPVRRLQVVQERCHEHLTNWGGITVISTDDLQSVGPGCAILLGIMDLVQRQALERIAVTEPVLVPNGEWNCQNWTISVLQKAVDAGFLDRAAVDDAVMQALAVPTL
;
A
#
# COMPACT_ATOMS: atom_id res chain seq x y z
N MET A 1 3.19 -38.51 14.37
CA MET A 1 3.24 -37.04 14.26
C MET A 1 3.83 -36.72 12.90
N ALA A 2 3.02 -36.21 11.97
CA ALA A 2 3.50 -35.83 10.64
C ALA A 2 4.27 -34.51 10.75
N ALA A 3 5.44 -34.42 10.12
CA ALA A 3 6.20 -33.17 10.04
C ALA A 3 5.36 -32.11 9.30
N PRO A 4 5.45 -30.83 9.68
CA PRO A 4 4.81 -29.76 8.92
C PRO A 4 5.40 -29.72 7.51
N PRO A 5 4.59 -29.44 6.47
CA PRO A 5 5.07 -29.35 5.10
C PRO A 5 6.13 -28.25 5.02
N THR A 6 7.35 -28.63 4.67
CA THR A 6 8.44 -27.71 4.36
C THR A 6 8.15 -27.05 3.02
N CYS A 7 7.85 -25.75 3.06
CA CYS A 7 7.75 -24.91 1.86
C CYS A 7 9.17 -24.67 1.34
N SER A 8 9.62 -25.52 0.39
CA SER A 8 10.86 -25.30 -0.36
C SER A 8 10.58 -24.28 -1.46
N LEU A 9 10.85 -23.01 -1.18
CA LEU A 9 10.69 -21.85 -2.09
C LEU A 9 11.75 -21.76 -3.21
N GLU A 10 12.51 -22.82 -3.50
CA GLU A 10 13.65 -22.75 -4.44
C GLU A 10 13.37 -23.26 -5.86
N SER A 11 12.12 -23.51 -6.25
CA SER A 11 11.85 -24.04 -7.59
C SER A 11 10.48 -23.63 -8.15
N ALA A 12 10.37 -22.38 -8.62
CA ALA A 12 9.62 -22.01 -9.82
C ALA A 12 9.53 -20.48 -9.99
N ILE A 13 10.64 -19.79 -10.28
CA ILE A 13 10.50 -18.50 -10.98
C ILE A 13 10.24 -18.87 -12.44
N GLN A 14 8.96 -19.09 -12.78
CA GLN A 14 8.55 -19.03 -14.18
C GLN A 14 8.65 -17.58 -14.61
N SER A 15 9.64 -17.28 -15.44
CA SER A 15 9.82 -16.01 -16.13
C SER A 15 8.70 -15.79 -17.16
N GLY A 16 7.50 -15.52 -16.66
CA GLY A 16 6.39 -15.00 -17.45
C GLY A 16 6.45 -13.48 -17.47
N SER A 17 6.49 -12.87 -18.64
CA SER A 17 6.16 -11.46 -18.79
C SER A 17 4.63 -11.37 -18.91
N GLY A 18 3.95 -10.77 -17.93
CA GLY A 18 2.49 -10.67 -17.98
C GLY A 18 1.86 -10.00 -16.75
N VAL A 19 0.69 -9.43 -16.98
CA VAL A 19 -0.23 -8.97 -15.93
C VAL A 19 -0.87 -10.21 -15.28
N LEU A 20 -0.85 -10.29 -13.96
CA LEU A 20 -1.56 -11.34 -13.23
C LEU A 20 -3.08 -11.19 -13.41
N SER A 21 -3.78 -12.32 -13.43
CA SER A 21 -5.24 -12.34 -13.39
C SER A 21 -5.76 -11.63 -12.15
N ASN A 22 -6.97 -11.07 -12.29
CA ASN A 22 -7.67 -10.34 -11.23
C ASN A 22 -6.79 -9.27 -10.54
N PHE A 23 -5.87 -8.63 -11.27
CA PHE A 23 -4.97 -7.59 -10.77
C PHE A 23 -4.13 -8.02 -9.55
N GLY A 24 -3.80 -9.30 -9.43
CA GLY A 24 -3.05 -9.84 -8.28
C GLY A 24 -3.87 -9.89 -6.98
N GLN A 25 -5.20 -9.88 -7.06
CA GLN A 25 -6.10 -10.03 -5.91
C GLN A 25 -6.49 -11.50 -5.66
N GLU A 26 -5.74 -12.44 -6.19
CA GLU A 26 -5.97 -13.86 -5.94
C GLU A 26 -5.46 -14.20 -4.54
N PRO A 27 -6.32 -14.69 -3.63
CA PRO A 27 -5.86 -15.06 -2.31
C PRO A 27 -4.89 -16.26 -2.41
N PRO A 28 -3.75 -16.23 -1.71
CA PRO A 28 -2.88 -17.39 -1.61
C PRO A 28 -3.65 -18.61 -1.13
N PRO A 29 -3.29 -19.84 -1.56
CA PRO A 29 -3.87 -21.05 -0.99
C PRO A 29 -3.69 -21.01 0.52
N HIS A 30 -4.80 -21.09 1.27
CA HIS A 30 -4.84 -21.03 2.74
C HIS A 30 -4.66 -19.65 3.40
N MET A 31 -4.69 -18.55 2.64
CA MET A 31 -4.66 -17.20 3.19
C MET A 31 -6.01 -16.49 3.05
N HIS A 32 -6.43 -15.85 4.12
CA HIS A 32 -7.62 -14.99 4.12
C HIS A 32 -7.20 -13.55 3.90
N LYS A 33 -8.05 -12.79 3.19
CA LYS A 33 -7.91 -11.33 3.09
C LYS A 33 -7.79 -10.74 4.50
N PRO A 34 -6.87 -9.78 4.73
CA PRO A 34 -6.79 -9.07 6.00
C PRO A 34 -8.14 -8.45 6.39
N ILE A 35 -8.41 -8.40 7.70
CA ILE A 35 -9.61 -7.77 8.22
C ILE A 35 -9.55 -6.27 7.90
N ASP A 36 -10.48 -5.80 7.07
CA ASP A 36 -10.68 -4.38 6.82
C ASP A 36 -11.57 -3.81 7.93
N LEU A 37 -10.99 -3.02 8.84
CA LEU A 37 -11.71 -2.41 9.96
C LEU A 37 -12.85 -1.48 9.51
N GLY A 38 -12.78 -0.94 8.28
CA GLY A 38 -13.83 -0.10 7.70
C GLY A 38 -15.14 -0.87 7.49
N THR A 39 -15.07 -2.20 7.35
CA THR A 39 -16.26 -3.05 7.21
C THR A 39 -17.07 -3.19 8.50
N LEU A 40 -16.48 -2.87 9.65
CA LEU A 40 -17.14 -2.93 10.95
C LEU A 40 -18.21 -1.83 11.11
N ARG A 41 -18.25 -0.83 10.22
CA ARG A 41 -19.20 0.31 10.24
C ARG A 41 -19.22 1.05 11.58
N VAL A 42 -18.05 1.09 12.22
CA VAL A 42 -17.81 1.84 13.45
C VAL A 42 -17.32 3.24 13.05
N PRO A 43 -17.85 4.34 13.62
CA PRO A 43 -17.46 5.70 13.23
C PRO A 43 -15.95 5.95 13.29
N GLN A 44 -15.25 5.32 14.23
CA GLN A 44 -13.80 5.42 14.40
C GLN A 44 -12.99 4.81 13.23
N TYR A 45 -13.59 3.96 12.39
CA TYR A 45 -12.91 3.32 11.25
C TYR A 45 -13.50 3.73 9.89
N SER A 46 -14.46 4.64 9.90
CA SER A 46 -15.15 5.08 8.68
C SER A 46 -14.38 6.20 7.99
N ASP A 47 -14.25 6.13 6.67
CA ASP A 47 -13.74 7.25 5.88
C ASP A 47 -14.84 8.31 5.75
N HIS A 48 -14.75 9.36 6.56
CA HIS A 48 -15.75 10.42 6.62
C HIS A 48 -15.59 11.42 5.48
N ASP A 49 -16.66 12.13 5.15
CA ASP A 49 -16.65 13.20 4.16
C ASP A 49 -15.98 14.47 4.68
N VAL A 50 -14.67 14.37 4.86
CA VAL A 50 -13.75 15.44 5.27
C VAL A 50 -12.57 15.47 4.32
N VAL A 51 -11.88 16.60 4.26
CA VAL A 51 -10.58 16.67 3.57
C VAL A 51 -9.51 15.99 4.43
N SER A 52 -8.72 15.11 3.81
CA SER A 52 -7.68 14.34 4.49
C SER A 52 -6.36 14.41 3.70
N PRO A 53 -5.21 14.47 4.39
CA PRO A 53 -3.91 14.45 3.73
C PRO A 53 -3.58 13.04 3.25
N LEU A 54 -3.21 12.93 1.97
CA LEU A 54 -2.67 11.71 1.39
C LEU A 54 -1.15 11.71 1.56
N HIS A 55 -0.62 10.60 2.10
CA HIS A 55 0.81 10.42 2.25
C HIS A 55 1.32 9.23 1.44
N LEU A 56 2.50 9.39 0.83
CA LEU A 56 3.38 8.30 0.46
C LEU A 56 4.19 7.91 1.69
N ARG A 57 4.12 6.64 2.09
CA ARG A 57 4.88 6.10 3.22
C ARG A 57 5.97 5.18 2.71
N VAL A 58 7.13 5.26 3.36
CA VAL A 58 8.30 4.43 3.06
C VAL A 58 8.73 3.77 4.36
N LEU A 59 8.69 2.44 4.40
CA LEU A 59 9.32 1.65 5.46
C LEU A 59 10.65 1.11 4.97
N ARG A 60 11.71 1.37 5.73
CA ARG A 60 13.02 0.80 5.43
C ARG A 60 13.03 -0.70 5.73
N ASN A 61 13.66 -1.47 4.86
CA ASN A 61 13.82 -2.91 4.98
C ASN A 61 15.22 -3.28 4.41
N ASP A 62 15.78 -4.39 4.86
CA ASP A 62 17.12 -4.87 4.53
C ASP A 62 17.27 -5.18 3.02
N LEU A 63 16.19 -5.65 2.39
CA LEU A 63 16.20 -6.03 0.97
C LEU A 63 15.76 -4.89 0.05
N ALA A 64 14.59 -4.32 0.31
CA ALA A 64 14.03 -3.21 -0.46
C ALA A 64 12.97 -2.49 0.37
N ASN A 65 12.99 -1.16 0.35
CA ASN A 65 11.99 -0.36 1.07
C ASN A 65 10.57 -0.70 0.59
N HIS A 66 9.66 -0.82 1.54
CA HIS A 66 8.24 -1.04 1.27
C HIS A 66 7.50 0.28 1.17
N TRP A 67 6.74 0.47 0.09
CA TRP A 67 6.01 1.71 -0.17
C TRP A 67 4.50 1.46 -0.15
N TRP A 68 3.76 2.42 0.37
CA TRP A 68 2.29 2.42 0.31
C TRP A 68 1.73 3.84 0.40
N LEU A 69 0.44 3.97 0.07
CA LEU A 69 -0.31 5.20 0.25
C LEU A 69 -1.23 5.07 1.46
N GLU A 70 -1.34 6.12 2.27
CA GLU A 70 -2.34 6.16 3.34
C GLU A 70 -2.85 7.55 3.68
N TRP A 71 -4.05 7.58 4.25
CA TRP A 71 -4.67 8.76 4.85
C TRP A 71 -5.38 8.38 6.17
N PRO A 72 -5.47 9.32 7.13
CA PRO A 72 -6.23 9.09 8.35
C PRO A 72 -7.72 8.96 8.05
N VAL A 73 -8.41 8.09 8.79
CA VAL A 73 -9.87 7.93 8.77
C VAL A 73 -10.46 8.03 10.17
N GLY A 74 -11.77 8.08 10.30
CA GLY A 74 -12.42 8.18 11.60
C GLY A 74 -12.19 9.53 12.29
N THR A 75 -12.26 9.51 13.62
CA THR A 75 -12.02 10.68 14.48
C THR A 75 -10.56 10.70 14.91
N CYS A 76 -9.68 11.22 14.05
CA CYS A 76 -8.30 11.51 14.42
C CYS A 76 -8.19 12.93 14.99
N GLU A 77 -7.57 13.10 16.16
CA GLU A 77 -7.32 14.43 16.75
C GLU A 77 -6.34 15.26 15.91
N SER A 78 -5.51 14.59 15.10
CA SER A 78 -4.48 15.18 14.24
C SER A 78 -4.85 14.93 12.78
N HIS A 79 -5.51 15.90 12.15
CA HIS A 79 -5.91 15.82 10.73
C HIS A 79 -4.74 15.97 9.74
N HIS A 80 -3.50 16.11 10.20
CA HIS A 80 -2.36 16.46 9.35
C HIS A 80 -1.42 15.29 9.06
N VAL A 81 -1.23 14.37 10.00
CA VAL A 81 -0.39 13.18 9.86
C VAL A 81 -0.94 12.08 10.77
N SER A 82 -1.05 10.86 10.24
CA SER A 82 -1.43 9.67 11.01
C SER A 82 -0.33 9.27 11.99
N ARG A 83 -0.69 9.11 13.27
CA ARG A 83 0.18 8.66 14.35
C ARG A 83 0.05 7.15 14.57
N VAL A 84 0.96 6.60 15.37
CA VAL A 84 0.83 5.24 15.90
C VAL A 84 -0.51 5.09 16.60
N ASN A 85 -1.19 3.98 16.34
CA ASN A 85 -2.54 3.67 16.82
C ASN A 85 -3.69 4.45 16.17
N ASP A 86 -3.41 5.38 15.24
CA ASP A 86 -4.48 6.02 14.48
C ASP A 86 -5.03 5.03 13.43
N PRO A 87 -6.37 5.02 13.22
CA PRO A 87 -6.96 4.30 12.11
C PRO A 87 -6.64 5.01 10.79
N VAL A 88 -6.13 4.24 9.82
CA VAL A 88 -5.76 4.73 8.49
C VAL A 88 -6.35 3.87 7.40
N ARG A 89 -6.69 4.48 6.28
CA ARG A 89 -6.97 3.76 5.04
C ARG A 89 -5.67 3.62 4.27
N ARG A 90 -5.34 2.39 3.85
CA ARG A 90 -4.07 2.02 3.25
C ARG A 90 -4.25 1.37 1.89
N LEU A 91 -3.43 1.77 0.92
CA LEU A 91 -3.31 1.16 -0.41
C LEU A 91 -1.90 0.63 -0.58
N GLN A 92 -1.77 -0.68 -0.74
CA GLN A 92 -0.48 -1.34 -0.87
C GLN A 92 -0.60 -2.67 -1.60
N VAL A 93 0.54 -3.13 -2.11
CA VAL A 93 0.75 -4.52 -2.52
C VAL A 93 1.80 -5.16 -1.64
N VAL A 94 1.60 -6.41 -1.23
CA VAL A 94 2.45 -7.09 -0.25
C VAL A 94 2.84 -8.48 -0.74
N GLN A 95 4.06 -8.92 -0.43
CA GLN A 95 4.46 -10.31 -0.68
C GLN A 95 3.92 -11.18 0.45
N GLU A 96 2.90 -11.98 0.15
CA GLU A 96 2.32 -12.87 1.16
C GLU A 96 3.15 -14.13 1.37
N ARG A 97 3.09 -14.67 2.59
CA ARG A 97 3.85 -15.88 2.94
C ARG A 97 3.39 -17.05 2.07
N CYS A 98 4.36 -17.77 1.51
CA CYS A 98 4.12 -18.90 0.60
C CYS A 98 3.32 -18.52 -0.65
N HIS A 99 3.31 -17.24 -1.03
CA HIS A 99 2.79 -16.77 -2.30
C HIS A 99 3.97 -16.38 -3.18
N GLU A 100 3.87 -16.61 -4.48
CA GLU A 100 5.00 -16.39 -5.40
C GLU A 100 5.05 -14.95 -5.92
N HIS A 101 3.96 -14.19 -5.78
CA HIS A 101 3.85 -12.82 -6.26
C HIS A 101 3.27 -11.85 -5.23
N LEU A 102 3.34 -10.55 -5.53
CA LEU A 102 2.71 -9.53 -4.72
C LEU A 102 1.19 -9.66 -4.77
N THR A 103 0.53 -9.39 -3.66
CA THR A 103 -0.92 -9.42 -3.52
C THR A 103 -1.46 -8.02 -3.39
N ASN A 104 -2.43 -7.66 -4.23
CA ASN A 104 -3.22 -6.46 -4.08
C ASN A 104 -4.50 -6.82 -3.31
N TRP A 105 -4.67 -6.36 -2.07
CA TRP A 105 -5.93 -6.62 -1.33
C TRP A 105 -6.99 -5.53 -1.56
N GLY A 106 -6.68 -4.52 -2.38
CA GLY A 106 -7.42 -3.27 -2.46
C GLY A 106 -7.22 -2.38 -1.22
N GLY A 107 -8.02 -1.33 -1.12
CA GLY A 107 -8.05 -0.47 0.07
C GLY A 107 -8.46 -1.23 1.31
N ILE A 108 -7.67 -1.09 2.37
CA ILE A 108 -7.95 -1.68 3.69
C ILE A 108 -7.80 -0.63 4.77
N THR A 109 -8.72 -0.63 5.74
CA THR A 109 -8.57 0.19 6.94
C THR A 109 -7.87 -0.62 8.01
N VAL A 110 -6.77 -0.08 8.53
CA VAL A 110 -5.91 -0.71 9.54
C VAL A 110 -5.59 0.27 10.66
N ILE A 111 -5.07 -0.24 11.78
CA ILE A 111 -4.43 0.60 12.79
C ILE A 111 -2.99 0.83 12.35
N SER A 112 -2.56 2.10 12.31
CA SER A 112 -1.17 2.44 11.99
C SER A 112 -0.26 1.90 13.08
N THR A 113 0.57 0.92 12.73
CA THR A 113 1.55 0.30 13.64
C THR A 113 2.93 0.93 13.53
N ASP A 114 3.11 1.82 12.56
CA ASP A 114 4.42 2.35 12.19
C ASP A 114 4.77 3.52 13.10
N ASP A 115 5.48 3.22 14.18
CA ASP A 115 6.19 4.24 14.93
C ASP A 115 7.42 4.65 14.13
N LEU A 116 7.25 5.71 13.34
CA LEU A 116 8.32 6.37 12.60
C LEU A 116 9.46 6.86 13.53
N GLN A 117 9.32 6.73 14.86
CA GLN A 117 10.41 6.96 15.83
C GLN A 117 11.13 5.68 16.32
N SER A 118 10.54 4.48 16.18
CA SER A 118 11.02 3.29 16.93
C SER A 118 11.52 2.11 16.08
N VAL A 119 11.16 1.99 14.80
CA VAL A 119 11.63 0.89 13.93
C VAL A 119 12.21 1.45 12.63
N GLY A 120 13.40 2.05 12.75
CA GLY A 120 14.14 2.68 11.64
C GLY A 120 13.45 3.94 11.09
N PRO A 121 14.21 4.88 10.48
CA PRO A 121 13.63 6.09 9.91
C PRO A 121 12.95 5.76 8.58
N GLY A 122 11.74 5.19 8.66
CA GLY A 122 10.78 5.36 7.57
C GLY A 122 10.41 6.83 7.42
N CYS A 123 9.74 7.19 6.33
CA CYS A 123 9.26 8.56 6.14
C CYS A 123 7.82 8.61 5.64
N ALA A 124 7.21 9.78 5.85
CA ALA A 124 5.88 10.10 5.37
C ALA A 124 5.99 11.39 4.56
N ILE A 125 5.64 11.30 3.28
CA ILE A 125 5.77 12.40 2.33
C ILE A 125 4.36 12.81 1.92
N LEU A 126 4.00 14.07 2.16
CA LEU A 126 2.70 14.61 1.79
C LEU A 126 2.58 14.72 0.27
N LEU A 127 1.56 14.08 -0.30
CA LEU A 127 1.25 14.16 -1.72
C LEU A 127 0.21 15.24 -2.02
N GLY A 128 -0.67 15.53 -1.06
CA GLY A 128 -1.72 16.52 -1.21
C GLY A 128 -2.84 16.34 -0.20
N ILE A 129 -3.87 17.17 -0.33
CA ILE A 129 -5.12 17.10 0.44
C ILE A 129 -6.22 16.63 -0.50
N MET A 130 -6.96 15.59 -0.08
CA MET A 130 -8.02 14.99 -0.89
C MET A 130 -9.36 15.04 -0.17
N ASP A 131 -10.45 15.28 -0.90
CA ASP A 131 -11.81 15.03 -0.44
C ASP A 131 -12.21 13.55 -0.58
N LEU A 132 -13.39 13.16 -0.07
CA LEU A 132 -13.85 11.77 -0.10
C LEU A 132 -13.99 11.21 -1.52
N VAL A 133 -14.46 12.03 -2.47
CA VAL A 133 -14.67 11.61 -3.86
C VAL A 133 -13.33 11.29 -4.52
N GLN A 134 -12.33 12.13 -4.32
CA GLN A 134 -10.97 11.94 -4.82
C GLN A 134 -10.34 10.68 -4.20
N ARG A 135 -10.52 10.45 -2.89
CA ARG A 135 -9.98 9.25 -2.21
C ARG A 135 -10.63 7.96 -2.72
N GLN A 136 -11.95 7.95 -2.90
CA GLN A 136 -12.65 6.81 -3.51
C GLN A 136 -12.24 6.59 -4.98
N ALA A 137 -11.91 7.65 -5.71
CA ALA A 137 -11.37 7.51 -7.06
C ALA A 137 -9.96 6.89 -7.05
N LEU A 138 -9.10 7.32 -6.12
CA LEU A 138 -7.78 6.73 -5.92
C LEU A 138 -7.85 5.24 -5.54
N GLU A 139 -8.79 4.85 -4.67
CA GLU A 139 -9.02 3.43 -4.36
C GLU A 139 -9.42 2.61 -5.59
N ARG A 140 -10.26 3.18 -6.46
CA ARG A 140 -10.66 2.53 -7.73
C ARG A 140 -9.49 2.37 -8.69
N ILE A 141 -8.59 3.34 -8.74
CA ILE A 141 -7.34 3.23 -9.50
C ILE A 141 -6.50 2.09 -8.90
N ALA A 142 -6.23 2.12 -7.60
CA ALA A 142 -5.38 1.14 -6.92
C ALA A 142 -5.92 -0.30 -7.03
N VAL A 143 -7.22 -0.52 -6.85
CA VAL A 143 -7.80 -1.88 -6.91
C VAL A 143 -7.76 -2.47 -8.33
N THR A 144 -7.71 -1.62 -9.36
CA THR A 144 -7.61 -2.04 -10.77
C THR A 144 -6.19 -1.95 -11.32
N GLU A 145 -5.21 -1.56 -10.50
CA GLU A 145 -3.82 -1.50 -10.89
C GLU A 145 -3.25 -2.91 -10.99
N PRO A 146 -2.77 -3.34 -12.18
CA PRO A 146 -2.22 -4.67 -12.36
C PRO A 146 -1.00 -4.91 -11.49
N VAL A 147 -0.94 -6.09 -10.88
CA VAL A 147 0.29 -6.66 -10.38
C VAL A 147 0.89 -7.55 -11.46
N LEU A 148 2.20 -7.45 -11.68
CA LEU A 148 2.89 -8.25 -12.68
C LEU A 148 3.44 -9.55 -12.09
N VAL A 149 3.60 -10.54 -12.96
CA VAL A 149 4.35 -11.76 -12.64
C VAL A 149 5.76 -11.37 -12.17
N PRO A 150 6.29 -11.98 -11.09
CA PRO A 150 7.63 -11.68 -10.60
C PRO A 150 8.68 -11.92 -11.67
N ASN A 151 9.32 -10.84 -12.11
CA ASN A 151 10.42 -10.87 -13.08
C ASN A 151 11.75 -10.36 -12.47
N GLY A 152 11.75 -10.05 -11.17
CA GLY A 152 12.88 -9.44 -10.46
C GLY A 152 12.99 -7.92 -10.60
N GLU A 153 12.17 -7.29 -11.44
CA GLU A 153 12.16 -5.84 -11.65
C GLU A 153 10.93 -5.17 -11.04
N TRP A 154 9.76 -5.81 -11.12
CA TRP A 154 8.51 -5.27 -10.59
C TRP A 154 8.36 -5.49 -9.09
N ASN A 155 8.19 -4.41 -8.32
CA ASN A 155 8.00 -4.44 -6.87
C ASN A 155 6.88 -3.48 -6.40
N CYS A 156 6.73 -3.32 -5.07
CA CYS A 156 5.72 -2.43 -4.48
C CYS A 156 5.92 -0.94 -4.82
N GLN A 157 7.15 -0.51 -5.09
CA GLN A 157 7.48 0.86 -5.48
C GLN A 157 6.97 1.12 -6.90
N ASN A 158 7.20 0.20 -7.85
CA ASN A 158 6.70 0.33 -9.22
C ASN A 158 5.16 0.39 -9.25
N TRP A 159 4.50 -0.47 -8.49
CA TRP A 159 3.04 -0.46 -8.37
C TRP A 159 2.55 0.88 -7.80
N THR A 160 3.18 1.38 -6.73
CA THR A 160 2.81 2.66 -6.11
C THR A 160 3.00 3.84 -7.06
N ILE A 161 4.12 3.87 -7.80
CA ILE A 161 4.40 4.90 -8.82
C ILE A 161 3.33 4.86 -9.93
N SER A 162 2.93 3.67 -10.38
CA SER A 162 1.89 3.52 -11.41
C SER A 162 0.54 4.06 -10.95
N VAL A 163 0.13 3.75 -9.71
CA VAL A 163 -1.09 4.30 -9.09
C VAL A 163 -1.03 5.83 -9.02
N LEU A 164 0.10 6.39 -8.58
CA LEU A 164 0.30 7.84 -8.48
C LEU A 164 0.26 8.53 -9.85
N GLN A 165 0.87 7.94 -10.88
CA GLN A 165 0.81 8.48 -12.24
C GLN A 165 -0.63 8.55 -12.73
N LYS A 166 -1.41 7.47 -12.57
CA LYS A 166 -2.83 7.44 -12.96
C LYS A 166 -3.68 8.43 -12.17
N ALA A 167 -3.35 8.67 -10.89
CA ALA A 167 -4.02 9.68 -10.08
C ALA A 167 -3.72 11.10 -10.58
N VAL A 168 -2.50 11.37 -11.07
CA VAL A 168 -2.18 12.65 -11.73
C VAL A 168 -2.91 12.79 -13.06
N ASP A 169 -2.92 11.74 -13.89
CA ASP A 169 -3.60 11.76 -15.19
C ASP A 169 -5.11 12.00 -15.04
N ALA A 170 -5.70 11.53 -13.93
CA ALA A 170 -7.09 11.77 -13.57
C ALA A 170 -7.35 13.16 -12.92
N GLY A 171 -6.30 13.95 -12.67
CA GLY A 171 -6.40 15.29 -12.09
C GLY A 171 -6.63 15.32 -10.57
N PHE A 172 -6.38 14.23 -9.85
CA PHE A 172 -6.56 14.17 -8.40
C PHE A 172 -5.31 14.58 -7.61
N LEU A 173 -4.13 14.51 -8.25
CA LEU A 173 -2.86 14.90 -7.66
C LEU A 173 -2.10 15.82 -8.59
N ASP A 174 -1.31 16.72 -8.01
CA ASP A 174 -0.39 17.56 -8.76
C ASP A 174 0.83 16.76 -9.21
N ARG A 175 1.23 16.94 -10.48
CA ARG A 175 2.37 16.23 -11.08
C ARG A 175 3.67 16.52 -10.33
N ALA A 176 3.95 17.79 -10.03
CA ALA A 176 5.20 18.20 -9.40
C ALA A 176 5.28 17.66 -7.97
N ALA A 177 4.17 17.73 -7.21
CA ALA A 177 4.11 17.14 -5.87
C ALA A 177 4.39 15.63 -5.88
N VAL A 178 3.85 14.89 -6.85
CA VAL A 178 4.11 13.45 -7.00
C VAL A 178 5.57 13.19 -7.38
N ASP A 179 6.14 13.92 -8.33
CA ASP A 179 7.53 13.75 -8.76
C ASP A 179 8.51 14.03 -7.62
N ASP A 180 8.30 15.12 -6.89
CA ASP A 180 9.10 15.47 -5.71
C ASP A 180 8.98 14.40 -4.62
N ALA A 181 7.78 13.85 -4.41
CA ALA A 181 7.57 12.80 -3.42
C ALA A 181 8.24 11.48 -3.80
N VAL A 182 8.17 11.09 -5.08
CA VAL A 182 8.86 9.89 -5.59
C VAL A 182 10.37 10.05 -5.48
N MET A 183 10.92 11.22 -5.84
CA MET A 183 12.36 11.48 -5.68
C MET A 183 12.80 11.41 -4.21
N GLN A 184 12.03 11.98 -3.29
CA GLN A 184 12.30 11.89 -1.86
C GLN A 184 12.24 10.44 -1.36
N ALA A 185 11.26 9.66 -1.82
CA ALA A 185 11.12 8.26 -1.42
C ALA A 185 12.25 7.37 -1.96
N LEU A 186 12.72 7.61 -3.20
CA LEU A 186 13.88 6.93 -3.78
C LEU A 186 15.19 7.27 -3.05
N ALA A 187 15.29 8.47 -2.45
CA ALA A 187 16.46 8.89 -1.69
C ALA A 187 16.54 8.26 -0.29
N VAL A 188 15.50 7.55 0.17
CA VAL A 188 15.52 6.83 1.45
C VAL A 188 16.39 5.57 1.31
N PRO A 189 17.48 5.42 2.08
CA PRO A 189 18.33 4.24 2.00
C PRO A 189 17.63 2.99 2.56
N THR A 190 17.98 1.81 2.07
CA THR A 190 17.62 0.52 2.70
C THR A 190 18.35 0.34 4.04
N LEU A 191 17.91 -0.60 4.88
CA LEU A 191 18.55 -0.86 6.19
C LEU A 191 19.95 -1.49 6.05
#